data_AF-A0A258Z2K6-F1
#
_entry.id   AF-A0A258Z2K6-F1
#
_cell.length_a   1.000
_cell.length_b   1.000
_cell.length_c   1.000
_cell.angle_alpha   90.00
_cell.angle_beta   90.00
_cell.angle_gamma   90.00
#
_symmetry.space_group_name_H-M   'P 1'
#
loop_
_entity.id
_entity.type
_entity.pdbx_description
1 polymer ?
#
loop_
_entity_poly.entity_id
_entity_poly.type
_entity_poly.pdbx_seq_one_letter_code
_entity_poly.pdbx_strand_id
1 'polypeptide(L)'
;MLPKITKALLVAAIAATSMMAADKINGAGSTFVAPCMYDWAYNYQKATKIRVNYQSIGSGGGIKQVTERVVQFGATDAPLTPKELDKAKLTQFPVVLGALVVAHNLPGVADEKLKLKNSVVADIFAGKITMWNDAAIAVDNAGIKLPAQKIIVAHRSDGSGTTYVFTDYLSEVSKTWKAKFGTGKAIGWATGVGGKGNEGVT
;
A
#
# COMPACT_ATOMS: atom_id res chain seq x y z
N MET A 1 -47.21 29.47 36.71
CA MET A 1 -46.03 28.63 37.00
C MET A 1 -45.75 27.55 35.93
N LEU A 2 -46.77 27.00 35.26
CA LEU A 2 -46.62 26.02 34.18
C LEU A 2 -45.71 26.38 32.97
N PRO A 3 -45.69 27.63 32.42
CA PRO A 3 -44.96 27.91 31.18
C PRO A 3 -43.43 28.04 31.35
N LYS A 4 -42.95 28.14 32.60
CA LYS A 4 -41.51 28.14 32.91
C LYS A 4 -40.94 26.72 33.01
N ILE A 5 -41.77 25.74 33.36
CA ILE A 5 -41.39 24.33 33.49
C ILE A 5 -41.22 23.68 32.10
N THR A 6 -42.08 24.03 31.13
CA THR A 6 -42.00 23.53 29.75
C THR A 6 -40.77 24.05 28.98
N LYS A 7 -40.28 25.26 29.25
CA LYS A 7 -39.04 25.77 28.64
C LYS A 7 -37.78 25.11 29.20
N ALA A 8 -37.76 24.76 30.50
CA ALA A 8 -36.64 24.07 31.12
C ALA A 8 -36.48 22.62 30.62
N LEU A 9 -37.61 21.92 30.39
CA LEU A 9 -37.62 20.57 29.81
C LEU A 9 -37.16 20.52 28.35
N LEU A 10 -37.43 21.57 27.56
CA LEU A 10 -37.00 21.62 26.15
C LEU A 10 -35.50 21.91 26.01
N VAL A 11 -34.92 22.71 26.92
CA VAL A 11 -33.46 23.00 26.92
C VAL A 11 -32.66 21.78 27.43
N ALA A 12 -33.19 21.02 28.40
CA ALA A 12 -32.57 19.77 28.84
C ALA A 12 -32.60 18.67 27.76
N ALA A 13 -33.65 18.62 26.93
CA ALA A 13 -33.74 17.66 25.83
C ALA A 13 -32.78 17.94 24.67
N ILE A 14 -32.42 19.22 24.43
CA ILE A 14 -31.43 19.60 23.41
C ILE A 14 -29.99 19.39 23.92
N ALA A 15 -29.75 19.48 25.23
CA ALA A 15 -28.44 19.21 25.83
C ALA A 15 -28.12 17.70 25.94
N ALA A 16 -29.12 16.82 25.84
CA ALA A 16 -28.94 15.37 26.01
C ALA A 16 -28.67 14.60 24.70
N THR A 17 -28.74 15.23 23.52
CA THR A 17 -28.47 14.58 22.23
C THR A 17 -27.03 14.68 21.74
N SER A 18 -26.13 15.31 22.51
CA SER A 18 -24.69 15.34 22.20
C SER A 18 -23.90 14.15 22.76
N MET A 19 -24.55 13.21 23.44
CA MET A 19 -23.89 12.02 23.98
C MET A 19 -24.11 10.81 23.06
N MET A 20 -23.04 10.44 22.35
CA MET A 20 -22.79 9.13 21.72
C MET A 20 -23.15 8.94 20.24
N ALA A 21 -22.89 9.93 19.38
CA ALA A 21 -22.39 9.56 18.05
C ALA A 21 -20.90 9.25 18.23
N ALA A 22 -20.52 7.97 18.25
CA ALA A 22 -19.10 7.61 18.24
C ALA A 22 -18.43 8.33 17.07
N ASP A 23 -17.44 9.19 17.35
CA ASP A 23 -16.72 9.91 16.31
C ASP A 23 -16.19 8.90 15.29
N LYS A 24 -16.56 9.10 14.02
CA LYS A 24 -16.14 8.25 12.92
C LYS A 24 -15.05 8.95 12.15
N ILE A 25 -13.83 8.43 12.25
CA ILE A 25 -12.68 8.89 11.47
C ILE A 25 -12.60 8.00 10.24
N ASN A 26 -12.67 8.58 9.04
CA ASN A 26 -12.45 7.85 7.79
C ASN A 26 -11.05 8.13 7.26
N GLY A 27 -10.36 7.06 6.86
CA GLY A 27 -9.14 7.15 6.08
C GLY A 27 -9.15 6.18 4.92
N ALA A 28 -8.26 6.43 3.96
CA ALA A 28 -8.11 5.58 2.78
C ALA A 28 -6.68 5.64 2.24
N GLY A 29 -6.25 4.57 1.56
CA GLY A 29 -5.02 4.61 0.78
C GLY A 29 -4.23 3.31 0.79
N SER A 30 -2.95 3.43 1.14
CA SER A 30 -1.96 2.36 1.12
C SER A 30 -2.48 1.00 1.60
N THR A 31 -2.37 0.01 0.74
CA THR A 31 -2.64 -1.39 1.08
C THR A 31 -1.50 -2.00 1.89
N PHE A 32 -0.31 -1.37 1.89
CA PHE A 32 0.86 -1.83 2.63
C PHE A 32 0.66 -1.70 4.15
N VAL A 33 0.11 -0.57 4.61
CA VAL A 33 -0.17 -0.34 6.04
C VAL A 33 -1.52 -0.89 6.49
N ALA A 34 -2.35 -1.42 5.58
CA ALA A 34 -3.71 -1.84 5.90
C ALA A 34 -3.80 -2.85 7.07
N PRO A 35 -2.93 -3.88 7.16
CA PRO A 35 -2.95 -4.79 8.32
C PRO A 35 -2.75 -4.08 9.66
N CYS A 36 -1.78 -3.15 9.73
CA CYS A 36 -1.53 -2.35 10.94
C CYS A 36 -2.71 -1.42 11.24
N MET A 37 -3.26 -0.75 10.22
CA MET A 37 -4.40 0.16 10.37
C MET A 37 -5.63 -0.57 10.91
N TYR A 38 -5.90 -1.79 10.44
CA TYR A 38 -7.03 -2.58 10.93
C TYR A 38 -6.86 -3.01 12.38
N ASP A 39 -5.67 -3.48 12.77
CA ASP A 39 -5.40 -3.85 14.16
C ASP A 39 -5.47 -2.63 15.09
N TRP A 40 -4.87 -1.50 14.69
CA TRP A 40 -4.94 -0.27 15.47
C TRP A 40 -6.36 0.27 15.59
N ALA A 41 -7.14 0.28 14.50
CA ALA A 41 -8.53 0.71 14.52
C ALA A 41 -9.38 -0.14 15.47
N TYR A 42 -9.20 -1.46 15.45
CA TYR A 42 -9.87 -2.39 16.36
C TYR A 42 -9.53 -2.09 17.83
N ASN A 43 -8.24 -2.00 18.14
CA ASN A 43 -7.77 -1.76 19.50
C ASN A 43 -8.16 -0.36 20.01
N TYR A 44 -8.10 0.66 19.14
CA TYR A 44 -8.49 2.03 19.46
C TYR A 44 -9.98 2.13 19.74
N GLN A 45 -10.83 1.47 18.95
CA GLN A 45 -12.27 1.43 19.20
C GLN A 45 -12.60 0.73 20.51
N LYS A 46 -11.91 -0.38 20.84
CA LYS A 46 -12.11 -1.09 22.11
C LYS A 46 -11.84 -0.18 23.30
N ALA A 47 -10.76 0.60 23.24
CA ALA A 47 -10.31 1.48 24.32
C ALA A 47 -11.12 2.79 24.43
N THR A 48 -11.48 3.42 23.31
CA THR A 48 -12.01 4.79 23.29
C THR A 48 -13.46 4.89 22.82
N LYS A 49 -14.02 3.82 22.26
CA LYS A 49 -15.30 3.78 21.54
C LYS A 49 -15.33 4.57 20.22
N ILE A 50 -14.27 5.29 19.87
CA ILE A 50 -14.12 6.01 18.58
C ILE A 50 -13.90 4.98 17.46
N ARG A 51 -14.58 5.17 16.32
CA ARG A 51 -14.47 4.25 15.17
C ARG A 51 -13.52 4.83 14.13
N VAL A 52 -12.47 4.08 13.79
CA VAL A 52 -11.62 4.38 12.64
C VAL A 52 -11.99 3.43 11.51
N ASN A 53 -12.44 3.98 10.38
CA ASN A 53 -12.75 3.24 9.17
C ASN A 53 -11.63 3.47 8.15
N TYR A 54 -10.94 2.41 7.73
CA TYR A 54 -9.86 2.48 6.77
C TYR A 54 -10.18 1.73 5.47
N GLN A 55 -10.05 2.39 4.33
CA GLN A 55 -10.25 1.78 3.01
C GLN A 55 -8.90 1.49 2.34
N SER A 56 -8.58 0.20 2.19
CA SER A 56 -7.42 -0.28 1.43
C SER A 56 -7.69 -0.14 -0.07
N ILE A 57 -7.25 0.98 -0.68
CA ILE A 57 -7.55 1.33 -2.08
C ILE A 57 -6.32 1.70 -2.92
N GLY A 58 -5.13 1.55 -2.35
CA GLY A 58 -3.88 1.97 -2.97
C GLY A 58 -3.54 3.44 -2.69
N SER A 59 -2.23 3.73 -2.65
CA SER A 59 -1.68 5.01 -2.25
C SER A 59 -2.11 6.16 -3.17
N GLY A 60 -2.29 5.90 -4.48
CA GLY A 60 -2.87 6.87 -5.41
C GLY A 60 -4.30 7.27 -5.04
N GLY A 61 -5.13 6.30 -4.64
CA GLY A 61 -6.50 6.54 -4.19
C GLY A 61 -6.54 7.34 -2.88
N GLY A 62 -5.67 6.99 -1.92
CA GLY A 62 -5.56 7.71 -0.64
C GLY A 62 -5.19 9.19 -0.81
N ILE A 63 -4.18 9.46 -1.65
CA ILE A 63 -3.76 10.83 -1.98
C ILE A 63 -4.92 11.62 -2.60
N LYS A 64 -5.64 11.02 -3.56
CA LYS A 64 -6.78 11.66 -4.20
C LYS A 64 -7.87 12.00 -3.18
N GLN A 65 -8.32 11.02 -2.40
CA GLN A 65 -9.44 11.22 -1.48
C GLN A 65 -9.14 12.22 -0.37
N VAL A 66 -7.90 12.25 0.18
CA VAL A 66 -7.54 13.25 1.20
C VAL A 66 -7.39 14.65 0.59
N THR A 67 -6.87 14.75 -0.63
CA THR A 67 -6.78 16.02 -1.37
C THR A 67 -8.17 16.59 -1.65
N GLU A 68 -9.13 15.74 -2.01
CA GLU A 68 -10.53 16.09 -2.27
C GLU A 68 -11.38 16.22 -0.98
N ARG A 69 -10.78 16.02 0.20
CA ARG A 69 -11.46 16.07 1.52
C ARG A 69 -12.63 15.09 1.66
N VAL A 70 -12.59 13.98 0.91
CA VAL A 70 -13.55 12.87 1.04
C VAL A 70 -13.31 12.09 2.33
N VAL A 71 -12.05 12.00 2.76
CA VAL A 71 -11.63 11.32 4.00
C VAL A 71 -10.83 12.28 4.89
N GLN A 72 -10.80 12.01 6.19
CA GLN A 72 -10.04 12.80 7.16
C GLN A 72 -8.52 12.59 7.03
N PHE A 73 -8.08 11.40 6.62
CA PHE A 73 -6.66 11.14 6.36
C PHE A 73 -6.43 10.23 5.15
N GLY A 74 -5.33 10.46 4.44
CA GLY A 74 -4.85 9.62 3.36
C GLY A 74 -3.57 8.91 3.78
N ALA A 75 -3.40 7.66 3.36
CA ALA A 75 -2.16 6.91 3.57
C ALA A 75 -1.44 6.66 2.24
N THR A 76 -0.13 6.88 2.22
CA THR A 76 0.71 6.66 1.04
C THR A 76 2.10 6.17 1.43
N ASP A 77 2.64 5.26 0.63
CA ASP A 77 4.04 4.80 0.70
C ASP A 77 4.93 5.56 -0.31
N ALA A 78 4.30 6.37 -1.17
CA ALA A 78 4.96 7.29 -2.09
C ALA A 78 4.82 8.72 -1.52
N PRO A 79 5.85 9.27 -0.87
CA PRO A 79 5.76 10.57 -0.22
C PRO A 79 5.49 11.67 -1.25
N LEU A 80 4.62 12.61 -0.88
CA LEU A 80 4.40 13.81 -1.69
C LEU A 80 5.59 14.75 -1.55
N THR A 81 5.89 15.47 -2.63
CA THR A 81 6.84 16.58 -2.60
C THR A 81 6.29 17.74 -1.76
N PRO A 82 7.14 18.62 -1.20
CA PRO A 82 6.69 19.81 -0.48
C PRO A 82 5.69 20.66 -1.30
N LYS A 83 5.96 20.85 -2.60
CA LYS A 83 5.08 21.59 -3.51
C LYS A 83 3.68 20.96 -3.63
N GLU A 84 3.58 19.63 -3.66
CA GLU A 84 2.29 18.94 -3.71
C GLU A 84 1.55 19.07 -2.38
N LEU A 85 2.25 18.96 -1.24
CA LEU A 85 1.68 19.14 0.10
C LEU A 85 1.14 20.56 0.30
N ASP A 86 1.93 21.58 -0.07
CA ASP A 86 1.53 22.99 0.04
C ASP A 86 0.30 23.29 -0.80
N LYS A 87 0.30 22.83 -2.06
CA LYS A 87 -0.83 22.98 -2.98
C LYS A 87 -2.09 22.33 -2.43
N ALA A 88 -1.98 21.13 -1.86
CA ALA A 88 -3.10 20.38 -1.31
C ALA A 88 -3.45 20.79 0.13
N LYS A 89 -2.67 21.67 0.76
CA LYS A 89 -2.77 22.05 2.19
C LYS A 89 -2.79 20.81 3.09
N LEU A 90 -1.84 19.91 2.89
CA LEU A 90 -1.69 18.66 3.63
C LEU A 90 -0.43 18.68 4.48
N THR A 91 -0.48 17.98 5.61
CA THR A 91 0.70 17.64 6.42
C THR A 91 0.95 16.14 6.29
N GLN A 92 2.22 15.74 6.15
CA GLN A 92 2.63 14.35 6.00
C GLN A 92 3.61 13.98 7.12
N PHE A 93 3.39 12.83 7.74
CA PHE A 93 4.25 12.26 8.78
C PHE A 93 4.33 10.74 8.62
N PRO A 94 5.46 10.10 8.98
CA PRO A 94 5.61 8.65 8.92
C PRO A 94 4.80 7.98 10.03
N VAL A 95 4.28 6.78 9.76
CA VAL A 95 3.51 5.98 10.75
C VAL A 95 4.22 4.68 11.13
N VAL A 96 4.74 3.94 10.15
CA VAL A 96 5.47 2.66 10.33
C VAL A 96 6.53 2.51 9.25
N LEU A 97 7.51 1.66 9.53
CA LEU A 97 8.49 1.16 8.56
C LEU A 97 8.21 -0.33 8.32
N GLY A 98 8.44 -0.78 7.09
CA GLY A 98 8.43 -2.20 6.76
C GLY A 98 9.23 -2.45 5.48
N ALA A 99 9.23 -3.70 5.02
CA ALA A 99 10.03 -4.13 3.88
C ALA A 99 9.15 -4.68 2.76
N LEU A 100 9.62 -4.51 1.52
CA LEU A 100 9.09 -5.22 0.36
C LEU A 100 9.96 -6.44 0.07
N VAL A 101 9.31 -7.54 -0.28
CA VAL A 101 9.95 -8.79 -0.69
C VAL A 101 9.45 -9.19 -2.06
N VAL A 102 10.29 -9.90 -2.82
CA VAL A 102 9.88 -10.57 -4.04
C VAL A 102 9.44 -11.97 -3.65
N ALA A 103 8.12 -12.20 -3.59
CA ALA A 103 7.56 -13.52 -3.34
C ALA A 103 7.64 -14.38 -4.61
N HIS A 104 7.74 -15.70 -4.44
CA HIS A 104 7.74 -16.65 -5.55
C HIS A 104 6.86 -17.87 -5.26
N ASN A 105 6.36 -18.50 -6.32
CA ASN A 105 5.69 -19.79 -6.24
C ASN A 105 6.50 -20.82 -7.05
N LEU A 106 7.39 -21.52 -6.37
CA LEU A 106 8.31 -22.48 -6.96
C LEU A 106 8.21 -23.83 -6.23
N PRO A 107 7.62 -24.85 -6.88
CA PRO A 107 7.53 -26.17 -6.27
C PRO A 107 8.92 -26.72 -5.90
N GLY A 108 9.07 -27.13 -4.64
CA GLY A 108 10.30 -27.73 -4.12
C GLY A 108 11.42 -26.74 -3.78
N VAL A 109 11.17 -25.44 -3.85
CA VAL A 109 12.11 -24.40 -3.39
C VAL A 109 11.48 -23.69 -2.19
N ALA A 110 12.11 -23.80 -1.02
CA ALA A 110 11.66 -23.08 0.17
C ALA A 110 11.90 -21.57 0.03
N ASP A 111 10.99 -20.76 0.57
CA ASP A 111 10.92 -19.31 0.38
C ASP A 111 12.24 -18.59 0.71
N GLU A 112 12.93 -19.01 1.77
CA GLU A 112 14.17 -18.40 2.25
C GLU A 112 15.43 -18.88 1.53
N LYS A 113 15.31 -19.83 0.59
CA LYS A 113 16.47 -20.45 -0.09
C LYS A 113 16.80 -19.80 -1.41
N LEU A 114 15.82 -19.27 -2.13
CA LEU A 114 16.05 -18.63 -3.41
C LEU A 114 16.79 -17.31 -3.23
N LYS A 115 17.94 -17.17 -3.91
CA LYS A 115 18.74 -15.95 -3.93
C LYS A 115 18.64 -15.30 -5.30
N LEU A 116 18.26 -14.03 -5.34
CA LEU A 116 18.24 -13.24 -6.57
C LEU A 116 19.12 -12.01 -6.39
N LYS A 117 20.05 -11.79 -7.32
CA LYS A 117 20.78 -10.53 -7.41
C LYS A 117 19.83 -9.41 -7.83
N ASN A 118 20.12 -8.18 -7.39
CA ASN A 118 19.33 -7.00 -7.76
C ASN A 118 19.13 -6.84 -9.28
N SER A 119 20.18 -7.11 -10.07
CA SER A 119 20.10 -7.07 -11.53
C SER A 119 19.19 -8.16 -12.12
N VAL A 120 19.20 -9.36 -11.53
CA VAL A 120 18.33 -10.48 -11.94
C VAL A 120 16.87 -10.14 -11.67
N VAL A 121 16.56 -9.54 -10.50
CA VAL A 121 15.21 -9.05 -10.21
C VAL A 121 14.77 -8.03 -11.28
N ALA A 122 15.60 -7.04 -11.59
CA ALA A 122 15.28 -6.06 -12.62
C ALA A 122 15.05 -6.69 -14.00
N ASP A 123 15.87 -7.67 -14.39
CA ASP A 123 15.76 -8.35 -15.68
C ASP A 123 14.56 -9.30 -15.77
N ILE A 124 14.13 -9.92 -14.67
CA ILE A 124 12.87 -10.68 -14.59
C ILE A 124 11.69 -9.74 -14.86
N PHE A 125 11.58 -8.64 -14.10
CA PHE A 125 10.46 -7.70 -14.26
C PHE A 125 10.50 -6.93 -15.59
N ALA A 126 11.68 -6.82 -16.23
CA ALA A 126 11.84 -6.27 -17.57
C ALA A 126 11.51 -7.29 -18.69
N GLY A 127 11.18 -8.54 -18.34
CA GLY A 127 10.84 -9.60 -19.28
C GLY A 127 12.03 -10.21 -20.04
N LYS A 128 13.27 -9.96 -19.59
CA LYS A 128 14.47 -10.53 -20.22
C LYS A 128 14.75 -11.95 -19.72
N ILE A 129 14.63 -12.16 -18.40
CA ILE A 129 14.73 -13.49 -17.79
C ILE A 129 13.32 -14.04 -17.67
N THR A 130 13.05 -15.13 -18.37
CA THR A 130 11.69 -15.67 -18.52
C THR A 130 11.51 -17.09 -17.99
N MET A 131 12.59 -17.73 -17.52
CA MET A 131 12.59 -19.10 -17.01
C MET A 131 13.31 -19.17 -15.66
N TRP A 132 12.82 -19.99 -14.74
CA TRP A 132 13.39 -20.12 -13.40
C TRP A 132 14.74 -20.83 -13.35
N ASN A 133 15.04 -21.67 -14.34
CA ASN A 133 16.34 -22.33 -14.49
C ASN A 133 17.34 -21.53 -15.35
N ASP A 134 17.08 -20.24 -15.60
CA ASP A 134 18.02 -19.37 -16.30
C ASP A 134 19.38 -19.35 -15.59
N ALA A 135 20.47 -19.33 -16.37
CA ALA A 135 21.83 -19.37 -15.85
C ALA A 135 22.14 -18.21 -14.88
N ALA A 136 21.55 -17.03 -15.09
CA ALA A 136 21.71 -15.88 -14.22
C ALA A 136 21.04 -16.07 -12.85
N ILE A 137 20.03 -16.94 -12.75
CA ILE A 137 19.44 -17.37 -11.48
C ILE A 137 20.26 -18.52 -10.90
N ALA A 138 20.58 -19.54 -11.71
CA ALA A 138 21.23 -20.76 -11.26
C ALA A 138 22.59 -20.52 -10.59
N VAL A 139 23.38 -19.55 -11.07
CA VAL A 139 24.72 -19.25 -10.55
C VAL A 139 24.75 -18.92 -9.06
N ASP A 140 23.69 -18.32 -8.53
CA ASP A 140 23.60 -17.93 -7.10
C ASP A 140 22.81 -18.94 -6.24
N ASN A 141 22.32 -20.02 -6.86
CA ASN A 141 21.41 -21.00 -6.27
C ASN A 141 21.96 -22.44 -6.39
N ALA A 142 23.28 -22.59 -6.25
CA ALA A 142 23.93 -23.90 -6.26
C ALA A 142 23.33 -24.84 -5.20
N GLY A 143 22.99 -26.06 -5.59
CA GLY A 143 22.33 -27.05 -4.72
C GLY A 143 20.80 -26.97 -4.69
N ILE A 144 20.19 -25.98 -5.35
CA ILE A 144 18.73 -25.89 -5.52
C ILE A 144 18.37 -26.42 -6.91
N LYS A 145 17.43 -27.38 -6.97
CA LYS A 145 16.91 -27.89 -8.25
C LYS A 145 15.90 -26.92 -8.83
N LEU A 146 16.37 -25.93 -9.59
CA LEU A 146 15.51 -24.96 -10.26
C LEU A 146 14.71 -25.63 -11.40
N PRO A 147 13.38 -25.48 -11.43
CA PRO A 147 12.54 -26.08 -12.46
C PRO A 147 12.68 -25.34 -13.79
N ALA A 148 12.54 -26.06 -14.90
CA ALA A 148 12.38 -25.49 -16.25
C ALA A 148 10.96 -24.92 -16.43
N GLN A 149 10.60 -23.97 -15.58
CA GLN A 149 9.28 -23.36 -15.51
C GLN A 149 9.36 -21.89 -15.94
N LYS A 150 8.38 -21.46 -16.75
CA LYS A 150 8.24 -20.06 -17.14
C LYS A 150 7.94 -19.18 -15.93
N ILE A 151 8.60 -18.03 -15.87
CA ILE A 151 8.31 -16.99 -14.90
C ILE A 151 7.08 -16.21 -15.37
N ILE A 152 6.08 -16.12 -14.49
CA ILE A 152 4.93 -15.25 -14.66
C ILE A 152 5.08 -14.13 -13.64
N VAL A 153 5.34 -12.92 -14.13
CA VAL A 153 5.43 -11.73 -13.28
C VAL A 153 4.02 -11.37 -12.82
N ALA A 154 3.84 -11.18 -11.51
CA ALA A 154 2.67 -10.54 -10.94
C ALA A 154 3.05 -9.12 -10.49
N HIS A 155 2.21 -8.15 -10.81
CA HIS A 155 2.43 -6.75 -10.42
C HIS A 155 1.12 -6.08 -10.03
N ARG A 156 1.21 -4.90 -9.44
CA ARG A 156 0.03 -4.09 -9.10
C ARG A 156 -0.59 -3.46 -10.35
N SER A 157 -1.91 -3.47 -10.44
CA SER A 157 -2.68 -2.80 -11.51
C SER A 157 -3.20 -1.42 -11.11
N ASP A 158 -3.28 -1.14 -9.81
CA ASP A 158 -3.74 0.14 -9.26
C ASP A 158 -2.58 1.09 -8.91
N GLY A 159 -2.90 2.38 -8.72
CA GLY A 159 -1.92 3.39 -8.30
C GLY A 159 -1.37 3.09 -6.90
N SER A 160 -0.17 2.54 -6.84
CA SER A 160 0.37 1.85 -5.67
C SER A 160 1.66 2.48 -5.16
N GLY A 161 1.75 2.69 -3.84
CA GLY A 161 2.99 3.11 -3.18
C GLY A 161 4.02 1.98 -3.14
N THR A 162 3.57 0.72 -2.98
CA THR A 162 4.41 -0.47 -3.14
C THR A 162 5.10 -0.49 -4.52
N THR A 163 4.36 -0.17 -5.59
CA THR A 163 4.93 -0.06 -6.94
C THR A 163 5.94 1.07 -7.04
N TYR A 164 5.65 2.22 -6.43
CA TYR A 164 6.60 3.33 -6.38
C TYR A 164 7.91 2.91 -5.72
N VAL A 165 7.87 2.35 -4.51
CA VAL A 165 9.07 1.91 -3.78
C VAL A 165 9.84 0.83 -4.54
N PHE A 166 9.13 -0.16 -5.11
CA PHE A 166 9.78 -1.23 -5.86
C PHE A 166 10.44 -0.72 -7.15
N THR A 167 9.75 0.13 -7.91
CA THR A 167 10.31 0.68 -9.17
C THR A 167 11.41 1.72 -8.92
N ASP A 168 11.39 2.39 -7.76
CA ASP A 168 12.50 3.23 -7.29
C ASP A 168 13.75 2.39 -7.04
N TYR A 169 13.61 1.31 -6.26
CA TYR A 169 14.68 0.34 -6.07
C TYR A 169 15.23 -0.18 -7.41
N LEU A 170 14.36 -0.61 -8.33
CA LEU A 170 14.79 -1.11 -9.64
C LEU A 170 15.51 -0.06 -10.47
N SER A 171 15.08 1.21 -10.41
CA SER A 171 15.76 2.32 -11.07
C SER A 171 17.16 2.57 -10.50
N GLU A 172 17.34 2.41 -9.20
CA GLU A 172 18.65 2.59 -8.56
C GLU A 172 19.61 1.43 -8.85
N VAL A 173 19.11 0.19 -8.91
CA VAL A 173 19.97 -0.99 -9.15
C VAL A 173 20.18 -1.34 -10.62
N SER A 174 19.39 -0.77 -11.54
CA SER A 174 19.46 -1.06 -12.97
C SER A 174 19.29 0.19 -13.83
N LYS A 175 20.38 0.62 -14.46
CA LYS A 175 20.37 1.73 -15.43
C LYS A 175 19.42 1.47 -16.60
N THR A 176 19.33 0.22 -17.06
CA THR A 176 18.41 -0.17 -18.13
C THR A 176 16.96 -0.05 -17.69
N TRP A 177 16.64 -0.45 -16.46
CA TRP A 177 15.30 -0.24 -15.90
C TRP A 177 14.95 1.25 -15.83
N LYS A 178 15.83 2.04 -15.22
CA LYS A 178 15.66 3.49 -15.05
C LYS A 178 15.38 4.20 -16.37
N ALA A 179 16.15 3.86 -17.41
CA ALA A 179 16.00 4.47 -18.73
C ALA A 179 14.72 4.07 -19.47
N LYS A 180 14.20 2.85 -19.24
CA LYS A 180 13.07 2.29 -20.02
C LYS A 180 11.72 2.41 -19.31
N PHE A 181 11.68 2.20 -18.00
CA PHE A 181 10.44 2.12 -17.22
C PHE A 181 10.36 3.20 -16.15
N GLY A 182 11.50 3.53 -15.51
CA GLY A 182 11.59 4.54 -14.46
C GLY A 182 10.86 4.15 -13.17
N THR A 183 10.49 5.18 -12.40
CA THR A 183 9.85 5.07 -11.09
C THR A 183 8.47 5.69 -11.12
N GLY A 184 7.48 5.03 -10.53
CA GLY A 184 6.13 5.60 -10.44
C GLY A 184 5.15 4.74 -9.64
N LYS A 185 4.01 5.34 -9.26
CA LYS A 185 2.89 4.61 -8.63
C LYS A 185 2.14 3.71 -9.62
N ALA A 186 2.27 4.00 -10.91
CA ALA A 186 1.80 3.20 -12.03
C ALA A 186 2.79 3.39 -13.19
N ILE A 187 3.15 2.30 -13.85
CA ILE A 187 4.10 2.30 -14.97
C ILE A 187 3.59 1.39 -16.09
N GLY A 188 4.13 1.56 -17.30
CA GLY A 188 3.94 0.60 -18.39
C GLY A 188 4.81 -0.63 -18.18
N TRP A 189 4.30 -1.61 -17.43
CA TRP A 189 5.01 -2.87 -17.18
C TRP A 189 5.33 -3.61 -18.48
N ALA A 190 6.52 -4.22 -18.55
CA ALA A 190 6.96 -4.97 -19.74
C ALA A 190 6.15 -6.25 -19.98
N THR A 191 5.73 -6.89 -18.90
CA THR A 191 5.10 -8.20 -18.87
C THR A 191 4.35 -8.38 -17.56
N GLY A 192 3.55 -9.43 -17.50
CA GLY A 192 2.94 -9.92 -16.27
C GLY A 192 1.44 -9.75 -16.20
N VAL A 193 0.90 -10.12 -15.03
CA VAL A 193 -0.52 -10.05 -14.70
C VAL A 193 -0.71 -9.01 -13.61
N GLY A 194 -1.64 -8.09 -13.84
CA GLY A 194 -1.97 -7.01 -12.92
C GLY A 194 -3.02 -7.42 -11.88
N GLY A 195 -2.66 -7.33 -10.61
CA GLY A 195 -3.55 -7.53 -9.46
C GLY A 195 -3.85 -6.22 -8.72
N LYS A 196 -5.09 -6.06 -8.22
CA LYS A 196 -5.48 -4.86 -7.46
C LYS A 196 -5.15 -5.04 -5.97
N GLY A 197 -4.50 -4.05 -5.36
CA GLY A 197 -4.10 -4.12 -3.95
C GLY A 197 -2.94 -5.09 -3.70
N ASN A 198 -2.41 -5.12 -2.48
CA ASN A 198 -1.44 -6.16 -2.11
C ASN A 198 -2.09 -7.55 -2.15
N GLU A 199 -3.38 -7.58 -1.82
CA GLU A 199 -4.23 -8.76 -1.75
C GLU A 199 -4.47 -9.41 -3.12
N GLY A 200 -4.33 -8.65 -4.21
CA GLY A 200 -4.49 -9.15 -5.58
C GLY A 200 -3.19 -9.60 -6.26
N VAL A 201 -2.03 -9.41 -5.63
CA VAL A 201 -0.73 -9.85 -6.16
C VAL A 201 -0.32 -11.13 -5.42
N THR A 202 -0.64 -12.28 -6.02
CA THR A 202 -0.45 -13.64 -5.47
C THR A 202 0.27 -14.55 -6.45
#